data_AF-A0A9D7PXX2-F1
#
_entry.id   AF-A0A9D7PXX2-F1
#
_cell.length_a   1.000
_cell.length_b   1.000
_cell.length_c   1.000
_cell.angle_alpha   90.00
_cell.angle_beta   90.00
_cell.angle_gamma   90.00
#
_symmetry.space_group_name_H-M   'P 1'
#
loop_
_entity.id
_entity.type
_entity.pdbx_description
1 polymer ?
#
loop_
_entity_poly.entity_id
_entity_poly.type
_entity_poly.pdbx_seq_one_letter_code
_entity_poly.pdbx_strand_id
1 'polypeptide(L)'
;MNDDAAVAFDHITVELEFMSFLELKIAYALDQAMEENIDICLSAERRFLEQHIGKWTGVFGENLAARANEAYYRNLGLLLSKFMGSELKFFGIEVDSRIKELPKSDYEGPVDCPQQTGTEMDEPLPLH
;
A
#
# COMPACT_ATOMS: atom_id res chain seq x y z
N MET A 1 -3.13 28.24 -4.34
CA MET A 1 -3.75 27.00 -3.83
C MET A 1 -2.63 25.99 -3.89
N ASN A 2 -1.98 25.79 -2.75
CA ASN A 2 -0.77 25.00 -2.62
C ASN A 2 -1.15 23.53 -2.83
N ASP A 3 -0.35 22.79 -3.57
CA ASP A 3 -0.55 21.36 -3.86
C ASP A 3 -0.18 20.58 -2.57
N ASP A 4 -1.01 20.73 -1.55
CA ASP A 4 -0.83 20.14 -0.23
C ASP A 4 -1.12 18.63 -0.31
N ALA A 5 -0.13 17.83 0.08
CA ALA A 5 -0.13 16.36 0.14
C ALA A 5 -0.26 15.65 -1.22
N ALA A 6 0.88 15.39 -1.87
CA ALA A 6 0.96 14.33 -2.87
C ALA A 6 0.58 12.99 -2.21
N VAL A 7 -0.69 12.60 -2.32
CA VAL A 7 -1.17 11.30 -1.85
C VAL A 7 -0.40 10.23 -2.63
N ALA A 8 0.46 9.49 -1.93
CA ALA A 8 1.15 8.34 -2.49
C ALA A 8 0.11 7.23 -2.69
N PHE A 9 -0.56 7.23 -3.85
CA PHE A 9 -1.61 6.26 -4.18
C PHE A 9 -1.09 4.81 -4.25
N ASP A 10 0.23 4.63 -4.36
CA ASP A 10 0.94 3.35 -4.33
C ASP A 10 1.38 2.93 -2.91
N HIS A 11 1.05 3.72 -1.89
CA HIS A 11 1.37 3.38 -0.51
C HIS A 11 0.57 2.15 -0.06
N ILE A 12 1.24 1.17 0.56
CA ILE A 12 0.64 -0.12 0.94
C ILE A 12 -0.68 0.01 1.69
N THR A 13 -0.77 0.97 2.62
CA THR A 13 -2.00 1.22 3.39
C THR A 13 -3.16 1.65 2.50
N VAL A 14 -2.91 2.51 1.51
CA VAL A 14 -3.94 3.03 0.59
C VAL A 14 -4.43 1.90 -0.32
N GLU A 15 -3.53 1.10 -0.86
CA GLU A 15 -3.91 -0.03 -1.71
C GLU A 15 -4.67 -1.11 -0.92
N LEU A 16 -4.27 -1.41 0.32
CA LEU A 16 -5.00 -2.34 1.21
C LEU A 16 -6.38 -1.81 1.63
N GLU A 17 -6.48 -0.51 1.89
CA GLU A 17 -7.76 0.13 2.21
C GLU A 17 -8.72 0.04 1.01
N PHE A 18 -8.22 0.24 -0.21
CA PHE A 18 -9.02 0.06 -1.42
C PHE A 18 -9.51 -1.38 -1.58
N MET A 19 -8.67 -2.38 -1.34
CA MET A 19 -9.09 -3.79 -1.32
C MET A 19 -10.19 -4.04 -0.29
N SER A 20 -10.01 -3.56 0.95
CA SER A 20 -11.03 -3.66 2.00
C SER A 20 -12.35 -2.98 1.62
N PHE A 21 -12.28 -1.88 0.88
CA PHE A 21 -13.46 -1.17 0.40
C PHE A 21 -14.22 -1.96 -0.68
N LEU A 22 -13.52 -2.63 -1.60
CA LEU A 22 -14.14 -3.51 -2.59
C LEU A 22 -14.86 -4.68 -1.91
N GLU A 23 -14.23 -5.32 -0.93
CA GLU A 23 -14.83 -6.41 -0.15
C GLU A 23 -16.09 -5.97 0.60
N LEU A 24 -16.06 -4.79 1.22
CA LEU A 24 -17.24 -4.22 1.87
C LEU A 24 -18.38 -3.99 0.86
N LYS A 25 -18.08 -3.53 -0.35
CA LYS A 25 -19.09 -3.36 -1.40
C LYS A 25 -19.67 -4.68 -1.88
N ILE A 26 -18.84 -5.72 -2.00
CA ILE A 26 -19.29 -7.08 -2.35
C ILE A 26 -20.22 -7.61 -1.26
N ALA A 27 -19.83 -7.50 0.01
CA ALA A 27 -20.65 -7.91 1.15
C ALA A 27 -22.00 -7.18 1.17
N TYR A 28 -22.01 -5.87 0.93
CA TYR A 28 -23.25 -5.10 0.83
C TYR A 28 -24.11 -5.52 -0.36
N ALA A 29 -23.51 -5.71 -1.54
CA ALA A 29 -24.24 -6.13 -2.74
C ALA A 29 -24.84 -7.55 -2.60
N LEU A 30 -24.15 -8.45 -1.89
CA LEU A 30 -24.65 -9.78 -1.53
C LEU A 30 -25.91 -9.69 -0.64
N ASP A 31 -25.87 -8.87 0.40
CA ASP A 31 -27.00 -8.66 1.31
C ASP A 31 -28.23 -8.07 0.58
N GLN A 32 -27.98 -7.22 -0.41
CA GLN A 32 -29.02 -6.55 -1.22
C GLN A 32 -29.39 -7.30 -2.51
N ALA A 33 -28.84 -8.50 -2.75
CA ALA A 33 -29.04 -9.30 -3.96
C ALA A 33 -28.78 -8.53 -5.28
N MET A 34 -27.75 -7.67 -5.30
CA MET A 34 -27.37 -6.84 -6.44
C MET A 34 -26.29 -7.53 -7.30
N GLU A 35 -26.69 -8.55 -8.07
CA GLU A 35 -25.76 -9.41 -8.84
C GLU A 35 -24.78 -8.63 -9.73
N GLU A 36 -25.27 -7.63 -10.48
CA GLU A 36 -24.42 -6.81 -11.35
C GLU A 36 -23.33 -6.06 -10.57
N ASN A 37 -23.65 -5.57 -9.36
CA ASN A 37 -22.69 -4.87 -8.52
C ASN A 37 -21.61 -5.80 -7.96
N ILE A 38 -21.98 -7.05 -7.67
CA ILE A 38 -21.04 -8.09 -7.23
C ILE A 38 -20.03 -8.33 -8.36
N ASP A 39 -20.51 -8.57 -9.58
CA ASP A 39 -19.66 -8.82 -10.74
C ASP A 39 -18.72 -7.65 -11.05
N ILE A 40 -19.22 -6.42 -10.96
CA ILE A 40 -18.40 -5.20 -11.13
C ILE A 40 -17.28 -5.13 -10.08
N CYS A 41 -17.59 -5.39 -8.81
CA CYS A 41 -16.61 -5.30 -7.74
C CYS A 41 -15.56 -6.42 -7.82
N LEU A 42 -15.97 -7.67 -8.07
CA LEU A 42 -15.05 -8.80 -8.27
C LEU A 42 -14.13 -8.59 -9.49
N SER A 43 -14.67 -8.01 -10.56
CA SER A 43 -13.88 -7.64 -11.74
C SER A 43 -12.86 -6.54 -11.43
N ALA A 44 -13.26 -5.53 -10.66
CA ALA A 44 -12.36 -4.46 -10.20
C ALA A 44 -11.25 -5.00 -9.29
N GLU A 45 -11.60 -5.90 -8.38
CA GLU A 45 -10.67 -6.54 -7.44
C GLU A 45 -9.60 -7.36 -8.17
N ARG A 46 -10.03 -8.26 -9.07
CA ARG A 46 -9.12 -9.03 -9.93
C ARG A 46 -8.15 -8.13 -10.69
N ARG A 47 -8.66 -7.06 -11.31
CA ARG A 47 -7.83 -6.11 -12.07
C ARG A 47 -6.85 -5.37 -11.17
N PHE A 48 -7.27 -4.99 -9.96
CA PHE A 48 -6.41 -4.30 -9.01
C PHE A 48 -5.27 -5.20 -8.51
N LEU A 49 -5.57 -6.46 -8.20
CA LEU A 49 -4.56 -7.47 -7.88
C LEU A 49 -3.57 -7.67 -9.04
N GLU A 50 -4.07 -7.81 -10.27
CA GLU A 50 -3.24 -8.02 -11.47
C GLU A 50 -2.33 -6.84 -11.80
N GLN A 51 -2.79 -5.61 -11.58
CA GLN A 51 -2.15 -4.41 -12.12
C GLN A 51 -1.42 -3.57 -11.08
N HIS A 52 -1.79 -3.67 -9.80
CA HIS A 52 -1.32 -2.86 -8.68
C HIS A 52 -0.77 -3.75 -7.55
N ILE A 53 -1.53 -3.89 -6.46
CA ILE A 53 -1.07 -4.43 -5.17
C ILE A 53 -0.45 -5.82 -5.27
N GLY A 54 -0.95 -6.68 -6.16
CA GLY A 54 -0.45 -8.04 -6.31
C GLY A 54 0.97 -8.13 -6.86
N LYS A 55 1.42 -7.15 -7.66
CA LYS A 55 2.74 -7.23 -8.33
C LYS A 55 3.92 -7.14 -7.39
N TRP A 56 3.79 -6.37 -6.31
CA TRP A 56 4.92 -5.94 -5.50
C TRP A 56 4.79 -6.30 -4.02
N THR A 57 3.57 -6.43 -3.52
CA THR A 57 3.30 -6.59 -2.08
C THR A 57 3.91 -7.87 -1.49
N GLY A 58 3.96 -8.96 -2.27
CA GLY A 58 4.62 -10.20 -1.84
C GLY A 58 6.11 -9.99 -1.51
N VAL A 59 6.84 -9.38 -2.45
CA VAL A 59 8.26 -9.07 -2.31
C VAL A 59 8.50 -7.99 -1.24
N PHE A 60 7.59 -7.01 -1.12
CA PHE A 60 7.65 -6.02 -0.05
C PHE A 60 7.51 -6.67 1.33
N GLY A 61 6.58 -7.60 1.50
CA GLY A 61 6.40 -8.35 2.74
C GLY A 61 7.64 -9.16 3.12
N GLU A 62 8.25 -9.84 2.15
CA GLU A 62 9.52 -10.57 2.34
C GLU A 62 10.67 -9.64 2.75
N ASN A 63 10.80 -8.49 2.08
CA ASN A 63 11.81 -7.49 2.39
C ASN A 63 11.61 -6.86 3.78
N LEU A 64 10.36 -6.57 4.16
CA LEU A 64 10.02 -6.09 5.50
C LEU A 64 10.41 -7.13 6.54
N ALA A 65 10.11 -8.40 6.29
CA ALA A 65 10.49 -9.50 7.18
C ALA A 65 12.00 -9.67 7.32
N ALA A 66 12.76 -9.50 6.24
CA ALA A 66 14.21 -9.65 6.24
C ALA A 66 14.94 -8.49 6.93
N ARG A 67 14.39 -7.26 6.87
CA ARG A 67 15.06 -6.03 7.31
C ARG A 67 14.56 -5.48 8.65
N ALA A 68 13.41 -5.92 9.14
CA ALA A 68 12.86 -5.40 10.39
C ALA A 68 13.61 -5.92 11.63
N ASN A 69 14.07 -4.98 12.45
CA ASN A 69 14.69 -5.27 13.76
C ASN A 69 13.65 -5.79 14.77
N GLU A 70 12.42 -5.31 14.70
CA GLU A 70 11.34 -5.69 15.61
C GLU A 70 10.58 -6.92 15.13
N ALA A 71 10.32 -7.85 16.04
CA ALA A 71 9.60 -9.10 15.74
C ALA A 71 8.19 -8.85 15.20
N TYR A 72 7.53 -7.78 15.66
CA TYR A 72 6.21 -7.38 15.18
C TYR A 72 6.20 -7.14 13.66
N TYR A 73 7.06 -6.25 13.17
CA TYR A 73 7.13 -5.93 11.74
C TYR A 73 7.65 -7.11 10.91
N ARG A 74 8.51 -7.96 11.48
CA ARG A 74 8.90 -9.20 10.81
C ARG A 74 7.71 -10.12 10.54
N ASN A 75 6.92 -10.38 11.59
CA ASN A 75 5.75 -11.24 11.47
C ASN A 75 4.70 -10.62 10.54
N LEU A 76 4.53 -9.29 10.58
CA LEU A 76 3.63 -8.59 9.68
C LEU A 76 4.05 -8.74 8.20
N GLY A 77 5.34 -8.61 7.90
CA GLY A 77 5.86 -8.83 6.55
C GLY A 77 5.61 -10.26 6.04
N LEU A 78 5.86 -11.26 6.89
CA LEU A 78 5.58 -12.67 6.56
C LEU A 78 4.08 -12.94 6.35
N LEU A 79 3.22 -12.36 7.18
CA LEU A 79 1.77 -12.46 7.03
C LEU A 79 1.34 -11.84 5.70
N LEU A 80 1.79 -10.63 5.41
CA LEU A 80 1.45 -9.89 4.20
C LEU A 80 1.86 -10.64 2.93
N SER A 81 3.09 -11.18 2.90
CA SER A 81 3.57 -11.98 1.76
C SER A 81 2.72 -13.23 1.54
N LYS A 82 2.42 -13.98 2.62
CA LYS A 82 1.57 -15.18 2.53
C LYS A 82 0.14 -14.86 2.12
N PHE A 83 -0.44 -13.80 2.68
CA PHE A 83 -1.77 -13.32 2.35
C PHE A 83 -1.85 -12.97 0.86
N MET A 84 -0.93 -12.15 0.35
CA MET A 84 -0.93 -11.79 -1.07
C MET A 84 -0.76 -13.02 -1.97
N GLY A 85 0.09 -13.97 -1.59
CA GLY A 85 0.23 -15.23 -2.32
C GLY A 85 -1.06 -16.07 -2.33
N SER A 86 -1.83 -16.09 -1.24
CA SER A 86 -3.12 -16.77 -1.21
C SER A 86 -4.19 -16.06 -2.05
N GLU A 87 -4.25 -14.73 -2.02
CA GLU A 87 -5.18 -13.94 -2.83
C GLU A 87 -4.94 -14.18 -4.33
N LEU A 88 -3.69 -14.04 -4.78
CA LEU A 88 -3.32 -14.29 -6.17
C LEU A 88 -3.68 -15.72 -6.60
N LYS A 89 -3.44 -16.71 -5.74
CA LYS A 89 -3.83 -18.09 -6.01
C LYS A 89 -5.35 -18.28 -6.06
N PHE A 90 -6.10 -17.65 -5.17
CA PHE A 90 -7.55 -17.71 -5.11
C PHE A 90 -8.17 -17.16 -6.40
N PHE A 91 -7.65 -16.03 -6.90
CA PHE A 91 -8.08 -15.46 -8.18
C PHE A 91 -7.43 -16.13 -9.41
N GLY A 92 -6.47 -17.04 -9.23
CA GLY A 92 -5.74 -17.69 -10.33
C GLY A 92 -4.93 -16.69 -11.17
N ILE A 93 -4.37 -15.68 -10.51
CA ILE A 93 -3.56 -14.62 -11.12
C ILE A 93 -2.08 -14.99 -10.99
N GLU A 94 -1.38 -14.97 -12.13
CA GLU A 94 0.07 -15.04 -12.18
C GLU A 94 0.63 -13.61 -12.37
N VAL A 95 1.36 -13.10 -11.39
CA VAL A 95 2.01 -11.79 -11.47
C VAL A 95 3.48 -11.93 -11.82
N ASP A 96 3.94 -11.09 -12.73
CA ASP A 96 5.35 -10.95 -13.03
C ASP A 96 6.05 -10.19 -11.90
N SER A 97 6.71 -10.93 -11.01
CA SER A 97 7.42 -10.39 -9.84
C SER A 97 8.78 -9.78 -10.16
N ARG A 98 9.09 -9.47 -11.43
CA ARG A 98 10.33 -8.78 -11.84
C ARG A 98 10.34 -7.32 -11.35
N ILE A 99 10.46 -7.12 -10.05
CA ILE A 99 10.93 -5.87 -9.49
C ILE A 99 12.41 -5.79 -9.85
N LYS A 100 12.75 -4.96 -10.84
CA LYS A 100 14.14 -4.60 -11.06
C LYS A 100 14.60 -3.86 -9.82
N GLU A 101 15.63 -4.37 -9.15
CA GLU A 101 16.33 -3.58 -8.14
C GLU A 101 16.69 -2.24 -8.79
N LEU A 102 16.18 -1.16 -8.22
CA LEU A 102 16.68 0.15 -8.60
C LEU A 102 18.16 0.18 -8.21
N PRO A 103 19.04 0.72 -9.05
CA PRO A 103 20.43 0.90 -8.67
C PRO A 103 20.45 1.64 -7.33
N LYS A 104 21.31 1.17 -6.42
CA LYS A 104 21.52 1.89 -5.15
C LYS A 104 21.85 3.34 -5.52
N SER A 105 21.10 4.26 -4.95
CA SER A 105 21.39 5.67 -5.12
C SER A 105 22.77 5.92 -4.51
N ASP A 106 23.69 6.48 -5.30
CA ASP A 106 24.99 6.97 -4.80
C ASP A 106 24.83 8.28 -4.00
N TYR A 107 23.59 8.68 -3.72
CA TYR A 107 23.28 9.88 -2.93
C TYR A 107 23.54 9.63 -1.45
N GLU A 108 24.66 10.17 -0.97
CA GLU A 108 25.05 10.19 0.45
C GLU A 108 24.45 11.39 1.23
N GLY A 109 23.62 12.22 0.58
CA GLY A 109 22.99 13.36 1.21
C GLY A 109 21.84 12.97 2.15
N PRO A 110 21.34 13.89 3.00
CA PRO A 110 20.16 13.65 3.81
C PRO A 110 19.00 13.20 2.92
N VAL A 111 18.39 12.06 3.25
CA VAL A 111 17.12 11.66 2.63
C VAL A 111 16.09 12.68 3.08
N ASP A 112 15.92 13.72 2.27
CA ASP A 112 15.02 14.81 2.60
C ASP A 112 13.59 14.29 2.41
N CYS A 113 13.00 13.82 3.51
CA CYS A 113 11.56 13.61 3.57
C CYS A 113 10.94 15.00 3.40
N PRO A 114 10.09 15.25 2.38
CA PRO A 114 9.53 16.58 2.12
C PRO A 114 8.69 17.15 3.28
N GLN A 115 8.51 16.38 4.36
CA GLN A 115 7.76 16.73 5.55
C GLN A 115 8.58 17.34 6.69
N GLN A 116 9.86 17.68 6.51
CA GLN A 116 10.62 18.44 7.52
C GLN A 116 10.71 19.94 7.22
N THR A 117 9.56 20.62 7.15
CA THR A 117 9.50 22.07 7.42
C THR A 117 8.60 22.30 8.62
N GLY A 118 9.15 22.00 9.79
CA GLY A 118 8.43 22.14 11.04
C GLY A 118 9.35 22.32 12.23
N THR A 119 10.30 23.25 12.19
CA THR A 119 10.70 24.04 13.37
C THR A 119 11.55 25.26 12.99
N GLU A 120 10.92 26.40 12.74
CA GLU A 120 11.37 27.64 13.37
C GLU A 120 10.18 28.11 14.20
N MET A 121 10.27 27.88 15.51
CA MET A 121 9.39 28.57 16.45
C MET A 121 9.80 30.03 16.42
N ASP A 122 8.99 30.84 15.76
CA ASP A 122 9.09 32.29 15.79
C ASP A 122 9.25 32.78 17.24
N GLU A 123 10.21 33.68 17.40
CA GLU A 123 10.55 34.45 18.59
C GLU A 123 9.27 34.91 19.35
N PRO A 124 9.21 34.80 20.68
CA PRO A 124 7.98 35.09 21.42
C PRO A 124 7.61 36.57 21.27
N LEU A 125 6.39 36.81 20.76
CA LEU A 125 5.82 38.15 20.58
C LEU A 125 5.89 38.98 21.87
N PRO A 126 6.31 40.26 21.81
CA PRO A 126 6.38 41.12 22.98
C PRO A 126 4.98 41.42 23.52
N LEU A 127 4.81 41.26 24.83
CA LEU A 127 3.60 41.64 25.55
C LEU A 127 3.49 43.17 25.63
N HIS A 128 2.56 43.74 24.86
CA HIS A 128 1.93 45.02 25.15
C HIS A 128 0.44 44.99 24.82
#